data_AF-A0A942YZV4-F1
#
_entry.id   AF-A0A942YZV4-F1
#
_cell.length_a   1.000
_cell.length_b   1.000
_cell.length_c   1.000
_cell.angle_alpha   90.00
_cell.angle_beta   90.00
_cell.angle_gamma   90.00
#
_symmetry.space_group_name_H-M   'P 1'
#
loop_
_entity.id
_entity.type
_entity.pdbx_description
1 polymer ?
#
loop_
_entity_poly.entity_id
_entity_poly.type
_entity_poly.pdbx_seq_one_letter_code
_entity_poly.pdbx_strand_id
1 'polypeptide(L)'
;MKKTIRYLGGKKINLGSADDLKVEKFYVENGFEPYELVAKNANHEEFERVKISDYMIGKKVQEELRLKHNPDEVIFIFEKQIEK
;
A
#
# COMPACT_ATOMS: atom_id res chain seq x y z
N MET A 1 15.88 -3.37 7.92
CA MET A 1 15.94 -4.42 6.88
C MET A 1 15.51 -3.81 5.55
N LYS A 2 16.38 -3.88 4.52
CA LYS A 2 16.11 -3.38 3.16
C LYS A 2 15.25 -4.40 2.41
N LYS A 3 14.12 -3.98 1.83
CA LYS A 3 13.23 -4.87 1.05
C LYS A 3 13.49 -4.74 -0.46
N THR A 4 13.46 -5.89 -1.11
CA THR A 4 13.95 -6.26 -2.44
C THR A 4 13.22 -5.59 -3.61
N ILE A 5 13.99 -5.16 -4.61
CA ILE A 5 13.54 -4.60 -5.90
C ILE A 5 13.54 -5.73 -6.95
N ARG A 6 12.45 -5.90 -7.70
CA ARG A 6 12.39 -6.84 -8.83
C ARG A 6 11.90 -6.11 -10.09
N TYR A 7 12.78 -6.01 -11.09
CA TYR A 7 12.53 -5.37 -12.38
C TYR A 7 11.96 -6.37 -13.41
N LEU A 8 11.03 -5.93 -14.24
CA LEU A 8 10.86 -6.44 -15.61
C LEU A 8 10.27 -5.31 -16.48
N GLY A 9 10.56 -5.33 -17.78
CA GLY A 9 10.35 -4.20 -18.71
C GLY A 9 8.90 -3.73 -18.88
N GLY A 10 8.74 -2.40 -18.93
CA GLY A 10 7.51 -1.65 -19.18
C GLY A 10 6.67 -1.29 -17.94
N LYS A 11 7.17 -1.56 -16.74
CA LYS A 11 6.31 -1.90 -15.60
C LYS A 11 6.14 -0.79 -14.57
N LYS A 12 4.88 -0.52 -14.23
CA LYS A 12 4.44 0.00 -12.93
C LYS A 12 5.25 -0.66 -11.83
N ILE A 13 5.96 0.13 -11.03
CA ILE A 13 6.79 -0.40 -9.96
C ILE A 13 6.07 -0.21 -8.63
N ASN A 14 5.77 -1.33 -7.96
CA ASN A 14 5.30 -1.32 -6.58
C ASN A 14 6.48 -0.99 -5.68
N LEU A 15 6.47 0.19 -5.06
CA LEU A 15 7.65 0.80 -4.44
C LEU A 15 7.51 1.04 -2.94
N GLY A 16 6.41 0.62 -2.32
CA GLY A 16 6.21 0.85 -0.90
C GLY A 16 5.08 0.07 -0.31
N SER A 17 5.22 -0.18 0.99
CA SER A 17 4.17 -0.71 1.85
C SER A 17 4.18 0.14 3.13
N ALA A 18 3.14 0.93 3.38
CA ALA A 18 3.06 1.81 4.56
C ALA A 18 1.78 1.59 5.36
N ASP A 19 1.92 1.45 6.68
CA ASP A 19 0.82 1.55 7.66
C ASP A 19 1.09 2.66 8.70
N ASP A 20 2.14 3.45 8.49
CA ASP A 20 2.48 4.64 9.29
C ASP A 20 2.20 5.90 8.48
N LEU A 21 1.47 6.85 9.07
CA LEU A 21 1.04 8.09 8.41
C LEU A 21 2.20 8.92 7.84
N LYS A 22 3.38 8.94 8.49
CA LYS A 22 4.54 9.68 7.98
C LYS A 22 5.09 9.04 6.71
N VAL A 23 5.09 7.71 6.66
CA VAL A 23 5.55 6.95 5.50
C VAL A 23 4.55 7.06 4.36
N GLU A 24 3.25 6.96 4.66
CA GLU A 24 2.17 7.22 3.70
C GLU A 24 2.33 8.60 3.03
N LYS A 25 2.51 9.66 3.83
CA LYS A 25 2.73 11.03 3.33
C LYS A 25 3.99 11.14 2.49
N PHE A 26 5.09 10.53 2.93
CA PHE A 26 6.34 10.53 2.15
C PHE A 26 6.12 9.97 0.74
N TYR A 27 5.40 8.85 0.59
CA TYR A 27 5.11 8.28 -0.72
C TYR A 27 4.26 9.24 -1.58
N VAL A 28 3.17 9.77 -1.03
CA VAL A 28 2.30 10.70 -1.76
C VAL A 28 3.06 11.96 -2.19
N GLU A 29 3.85 12.56 -1.30
CA GLU A 29 4.65 13.77 -1.58
C GLU A 29 5.75 13.52 -2.63
N ASN A 30 6.24 12.28 -2.76
CA ASN A 30 7.26 11.91 -3.75
C ASN A 30 6.66 11.42 -5.09
N GLY A 31 5.37 11.64 -5.31
CA GLY A 31 4.67 11.30 -6.55
C GLY A 31 4.41 9.81 -6.72
N PHE A 32 4.23 9.09 -5.61
CA PHE A 32 3.71 7.73 -5.63
C PHE A 32 2.21 7.74 -5.41
N GLU A 33 1.51 6.88 -6.13
CA GLU A 33 0.06 6.74 -6.08
C GLU A 33 -0.31 5.42 -5.40
N PRO A 34 -1.15 5.44 -4.36
CA PRO A 34 -1.65 4.21 -3.77
C PRO A 34 -2.68 3.59 -4.72
N TYR A 35 -2.56 2.29 -4.96
CA TYR A 35 -3.49 1.57 -5.84
C TYR A 35 -4.13 0.35 -5.15
N GLU A 36 -3.64 -0.03 -3.97
CA GLU A 36 -4.14 -1.19 -3.24
C GLU A 36 -3.93 -1.07 -1.72
N LEU A 37 -4.75 -1.78 -0.95
CA LEU A 37 -4.62 -2.01 0.47
C LEU A 37 -4.59 -3.49 0.78
N VAL A 38 -3.82 -3.88 1.79
CA VAL A 38 -3.70 -5.27 2.24
C VAL A 38 -3.83 -5.33 3.75
N ALA A 39 -4.83 -6.06 4.25
CA ALA A 39 -5.00 -6.34 5.67
C ALA A 39 -4.26 -7.64 6.05
N LYS A 40 -3.43 -7.59 7.09
CA LYS A 40 -2.61 -8.71 7.54
C LYS A 40 -2.63 -8.88 9.05
N ASN A 41 -2.39 -10.10 9.52
CA ASN A 41 -2.09 -10.37 10.93
C ASN A 41 -0.57 -10.36 11.22
N ALA A 42 -0.21 -10.52 12.50
CA ALA A 42 1.16 -10.58 12.98
C ALA A 42 1.98 -11.74 12.39
N ASN A 43 1.33 -12.77 11.85
CA ASN A 43 1.97 -13.87 11.14
C ASN A 43 2.15 -13.60 9.64
N HIS A 44 1.86 -12.38 9.18
CA HIS A 44 1.86 -11.94 7.78
C HIS A 44 0.85 -12.64 6.87
N GLU A 45 -0.16 -13.31 7.44
CA GLU A 45 -1.26 -13.89 6.68
C GLU A 45 -2.18 -12.77 6.18
N GLU A 46 -2.55 -12.81 4.89
CA GLU A 46 -3.40 -11.80 4.29
C GLU A 46 -4.87 -12.16 4.49
N PHE A 47 -5.64 -11.29 5.12
CA PHE A 47 -7.09 -11.44 5.22
C PHE A 47 -7.78 -10.99 3.95
N GLU A 48 -7.38 -9.83 3.43
CA GLU A 48 -8.03 -9.21 2.29
C GLU A 48 -7.08 -8.25 1.57
N ARG A 49 -7.25 -8.15 0.25
CA ARG A 49 -6.53 -7.24 -0.63
C ARG A 49 -7.54 -6.50 -1.49
N VAL A 50 -7.54 -5.17 -1.42
CA VAL A 50 -8.56 -4.32 -2.06
C VAL A 50 -7.90 -3.26 -2.92
N LYS A 51 -8.30 -3.15 -4.19
CA LYS A 51 -7.87 -2.07 -5.08
C LYS A 51 -8.55 -0.77 -4.71
N ILE A 52 -7.81 0.33 -4.79
CA ILE A 52 -8.28 1.68 -4.49
C ILE A 52 -7.93 2.64 -5.63
N SER A 53 -8.75 3.67 -5.80
CA SER A 53 -8.59 4.67 -6.86
C SER A 53 -7.67 5.82 -6.48
N ASP A 54 -7.61 6.14 -5.19
CA ASP A 54 -6.87 7.28 -4.66
C ASP A 54 -6.67 7.14 -3.15
N TYR A 55 -5.81 8.00 -2.60
CA TYR A 55 -5.43 7.97 -1.19
C TYR A 55 -6.60 8.25 -0.22
N MET A 56 -7.51 9.17 -0.56
CA MET A 56 -8.60 9.53 0.34
C MET A 56 -9.65 8.43 0.45
N ILE A 57 -9.98 7.79 -0.67
CA ILE A 57 -10.81 6.57 -0.67
C ILE A 57 -10.08 5.45 0.07
N GLY A 58 -8.77 5.31 -0.16
CA GLY A 58 -7.94 4.36 0.55
C GLY A 58 -8.01 4.50 2.08
N LYS A 59 -7.95 5.71 2.65
CA LYS A 59 -8.05 5.87 4.12
C LYS A 59 -9.40 5.38 4.68
N LYS A 60 -10.50 5.54 3.93
CA LYS A 60 -11.81 5.01 4.33
C LYS A 60 -11.80 3.48 4.29
N VAL A 61 -11.31 2.88 3.21
CA VAL A 61 -11.20 1.43 3.05
C VAL A 61 -10.25 0.83 4.11
N GLN A 62 -9.20 1.55 4.48
CA GLN A 62 -8.27 1.12 5.54
C GLN A 62 -9.00 0.99 6.88
N GLU A 63 -9.79 1.98 7.28
CA GLU A 63 -10.63 1.93 8.49
C GLU A 63 -11.66 0.80 8.42
N GLU A 64 -12.32 0.61 7.27
CA GLU A 64 -13.28 -0.48 7.06
C GLU A 64 -12.62 -1.86 7.23
N LEU A 65 -11.43 -2.06 6.67
CA LEU A 65 -10.67 -3.30 6.82
C LEU A 65 -10.22 -3.52 8.28
N ARG A 66 -9.86 -2.45 9.00
CA ARG A 66 -9.53 -2.52 10.43
C ARG A 66 -10.73 -3.00 11.24
N LEU A 67 -11.91 -2.45 10.97
CA LEU A 67 -13.16 -2.83 11.67
C LEU A 67 -13.63 -4.23 11.30
N LYS A 68 -13.49 -4.63 10.03
CA LYS A 68 -14.01 -5.91 9.51
C LYS A 68 -13.22 -7.11 10.00
N HIS A 69 -11.88 -7.02 10.00
CA HIS A 69 -11.01 -8.17 10.21
C HIS A 69 -10.23 -8.13 11.52
N ASN A 70 -10.22 -6.99 12.23
CA ASN A 70 -9.31 -6.72 13.34
C ASN A 70 -7.84 -7.14 13.04
N PRO A 71 -7.28 -6.70 11.89
CA PRO A 71 -5.92 -7.05 11.48
C PRO A 71 -4.88 -6.31 12.33
N ASP A 72 -3.68 -6.87 12.43
CA ASP A 72 -2.53 -6.20 13.05
C ASP A 72 -2.04 -5.04 12.18
N GLU A 73 -2.08 -5.17 10.85
CA GLU A 73 -1.62 -4.16 9.90
C GLU A 73 -2.60 -4.01 8.72
N VAL A 74 -2.81 -2.77 8.25
CA VAL A 74 -3.53 -2.50 6.98
C VAL A 74 -2.71 -1.58 6.10
N ILE A 75 -2.04 -2.18 5.12
CA ILE A 75 -0.90 -1.57 4.46
C ILE A 75 -1.28 -1.05 3.08
N PHE A 76 -0.97 0.22 2.80
CA PHE A 76 -1.06 0.78 1.45
C PHE A 76 0.06 0.25 0.57
N ILE A 77 -0.30 -0.19 -0.64
CA ILE A 77 0.66 -0.49 -1.71
C ILE A 77 0.67 0.67 -2.70
N PHE A 78 1.85 1.23 -2.90
CA PHE A 78 2.08 2.38 -3.76
C PHE A 78 2.79 1.99 -5.05
N GLU A 79 2.40 2.62 -6.14
CA GLU A 79 3.09 2.56 -7.43
C GLU A 79 3.61 3.93 -7.84
N LYS A 80 4.62 3.96 -8.71
CA LYS A 80 5.04 5.18 -9.41
C LYS A 80 5.24 4.86 -10.88
N GLN A 81 4.68 5.70 -11.74
CA GLN A 81 4.99 5.67 -13.15
C GLN A 81 6.39 6.27 -13.34
N ILE A 82 7.29 5.53 -13.99
CA ILE A 82 8.59 6.06 -14.41
C ILE A 82 8.45 6.36 -15.89
N GLU A 83 8.40 7.65 -16.24
CA GLU A 83 8.54 8.09 -17.63
C GLU A 83 9.98 7.82 -18.12
N LYS A 84 10.09 7.52 -19.41
CA LYS A 84 11.29 6.99 -20.05
C LYS A 84 12.26 8.08 -20.47
#